data_AF-A0A1F9XL38-F1
#
_entry.id   AF-A0A1F9XL38-F1
#
_cell.length_a   1.000
_cell.length_b   1.000
_cell.length_c   1.000
_cell.angle_alpha   90.00
_cell.angle_beta   90.00
_cell.angle_gamma   90.00
#
_symmetry.space_group_name_H-M   'P 1'
#
loop_
_entity.id
_entity.type
_entity.pdbx_description
1 polymer ?
#
loop_
_entity_poly.entity_id
_entity_poly.type
_entity_poly.pdbx_seq_one_letter_code
_entity_poly.pdbx_strand_id
1 'polypeptide(L)'
;MVRDVFIAGNTFTKAIQTQFQCDTRAAEQKKIAYGILQDENATDAEAQQVVEVMLPVARDLLLEVQRSIDFYLSQGSDRTVNKIFLCGGSANLKGLDQFFNRELNIHTEIFNPLGLLENAPLDLPEEQKPLLTHMVVAAGLATRREGDTAA
;
A
#
# COMPACT_ATOMS: atom_id res chain seq x y z
N MET A 1 -15.72 8.14 7.67
CA MET A 1 -14.92 7.70 8.84
C MET A 1 -13.46 7.82 8.44
N VAL A 2 -12.61 8.30 9.34
CA VAL A 2 -11.15 8.32 9.18
C VAL A 2 -10.57 7.61 10.40
N ARG A 3 -9.56 6.75 10.18
CA ARG A 3 -8.87 6.03 11.25
C ARG A 3 -7.39 6.00 10.95
N ASP A 4 -6.59 6.31 11.96
CA ASP A 4 -5.15 6.23 11.88
C ASP A 4 -4.66 4.85 12.34
N VAL A 5 -3.71 4.30 11.61
CA VAL A 5 -3.05 3.03 11.91
C VAL A 5 -1.55 3.28 12.04
N PHE A 6 -0.95 2.83 13.15
CA PHE A 6 0.46 3.05 13.44
C PHE A 6 1.37 1.94 12.87
N ILE A 7 1.03 1.43 11.70
CA ILE A 7 1.83 0.47 10.93
C ILE A 7 2.02 1.07 9.54
N ALA A 8 3.27 1.30 9.15
CA ALA A 8 3.61 1.97 7.91
C ALA A 8 4.89 1.39 7.29
N GLY A 9 5.33 1.93 6.16
CA GLY A 9 6.52 1.47 5.44
C GLY A 9 7.78 1.34 6.31
N ASN A 10 7.97 2.23 7.28
CA ASN A 10 9.10 2.19 8.20
C ASN A 10 9.06 0.97 9.15
N THR A 11 7.87 0.45 9.47
CA THR A 11 7.72 -0.76 10.29
C THR A 11 8.31 -1.97 9.57
N PHE A 12 8.05 -2.09 8.26
CA PHE A 12 8.66 -3.13 7.41
C PHE A 12 10.18 -2.99 7.34
N THR A 13 10.67 -1.77 7.08
CA THR A 13 12.11 -1.50 6.99
C THR A 13 12.81 -1.88 8.30
N LYS A 14 12.27 -1.48 9.45
CA LYS A 14 12.82 -1.82 10.77
C LYS A 14 12.84 -3.33 11.03
N ALA A 15 11.78 -4.06 10.65
CA ALA A 15 11.75 -5.51 10.81
C ALA A 15 12.91 -6.19 10.04
N ILE A 16 13.16 -5.75 8.81
CA ILE A 16 14.31 -6.23 8.00
C ILE A 16 15.64 -5.83 8.64
N GLN A 17 15.78 -4.59 9.12
CA GLN A 17 17.02 -4.16 9.80
C GLN A 17 17.37 -5.04 10.98
N THR A 18 16.37 -5.38 11.81
CA THR A 18 16.58 -6.22 12.99
C THR A 18 16.98 -7.64 12.59
N GLN A 19 16.30 -8.24 11.61
CA GLN A 19 16.61 -9.61 11.19
C GLN A 19 17.95 -9.73 10.47
N PHE A 20 18.23 -8.82 9.53
CA PHE A 20 19.43 -8.88 8.67
C PHE A 20 20.61 -8.10 9.23
N GLN A 21 20.45 -7.46 10.39
CA GLN A 21 21.48 -6.65 11.06
C GLN A 21 22.13 -5.62 10.12
N CYS A 22 21.32 -4.97 9.28
CA CYS A 22 21.78 -4.05 8.25
C CYS A 22 21.31 -2.60 8.50
N ASP A 23 21.92 -1.66 7.78
CA ASP A 23 21.52 -0.26 7.86
C ASP A 23 20.15 0.00 7.21
N THR A 24 19.57 1.17 7.47
CA THR A 24 18.23 1.51 7.00
C THR A 24 18.13 1.47 5.47
N ARG A 25 19.21 1.88 4.78
CA ARG A 25 19.24 1.94 3.32
C ARG A 25 19.24 0.54 2.72
N ALA A 26 20.07 -0.37 3.24
CA ALA A 26 20.12 -1.75 2.79
C ALA A 26 18.80 -2.47 3.07
N ALA A 27 18.20 -2.25 4.25
CA ALA A 27 16.89 -2.82 4.57
C ALA A 27 15.79 -2.31 3.64
N GLU A 28 15.78 -1.01 3.32
CA GLU A 28 14.82 -0.42 2.38
C GLU A 28 14.99 -1.00 0.97
N GLN A 29 16.23 -1.18 0.52
CA GLN A 29 16.52 -1.81 -0.76
C GLN A 29 15.99 -3.25 -0.82
N LYS A 30 16.20 -4.05 0.24
CA LYS A 30 15.66 -5.40 0.33
C LYS A 30 14.13 -5.41 0.32
N LYS A 31 13.50 -4.49 1.07
CA LYS A 31 12.04 -4.31 1.08
C LYS A 31 11.48 -4.07 -0.32
N ILE A 32 12.08 -3.14 -1.07
CA ILE A 32 11.65 -2.78 -2.43
C ILE A 32 11.95 -3.91 -3.43
N ALA A 33 13.11 -4.57 -3.28
CA ALA A 33 13.54 -5.63 -4.17
C ALA A 33 12.62 -6.85 -4.10
N TYR A 34 12.33 -7.33 -2.89
CA TYR A 34 11.66 -8.61 -2.68
C TYR A 34 10.14 -8.50 -2.46
N GLY A 35 9.66 -7.49 -1.72
CA GLY A 35 8.23 -7.37 -1.40
C GLY A 35 7.66 -8.60 -0.68
N ILE A 36 6.33 -8.73 -0.61
CA ILE A 36 5.67 -9.71 0.29
C ILE A 36 5.16 -10.97 -0.41
N LEU A 37 5.37 -11.11 -1.71
CA LEU A 37 5.05 -12.34 -2.43
C LEU A 37 6.23 -13.30 -2.40
N GLN A 38 5.97 -14.53 -2.00
CA GLN A 38 6.84 -15.65 -2.38
C GLN A 38 6.50 -16.02 -3.82
N ASP A 39 7.48 -15.92 -4.71
CA ASP A 39 7.43 -16.65 -5.96
C ASP A 39 7.71 -18.12 -5.62
N GLU A 40 6.77 -19.03 -5.92
CA GLU A 40 6.90 -20.46 -5.61
C GLU A 40 8.12 -21.10 -6.30
N ASN A 41 8.67 -20.44 -7.33
CA ASN A 41 9.89 -20.86 -8.03
C ASN A 41 11.15 -20.09 -7.60
N ALA A 42 11.06 -19.18 -6.62
CA ALA A 42 12.23 -18.44 -6.15
C ALA A 42 13.20 -19.35 -5.41
N THR A 43 14.33 -19.65 -6.06
CA THR A 43 15.49 -20.33 -5.46
C THR A 43 16.34 -19.40 -4.59
N ASP A 44 15.98 -18.12 -4.49
CA ASP A 44 16.70 -17.13 -3.68
C ASP A 44 16.30 -17.24 -2.20
N ALA A 45 17.20 -17.84 -1.41
CA ALA A 45 17.02 -18.00 0.03
C ALA A 45 16.89 -16.65 0.76
N GLU A 46 17.55 -15.59 0.26
CA GLU A 46 17.46 -14.27 0.87
C GLU A 46 16.06 -13.67 0.65
N ALA A 47 15.51 -13.81 -0.55
CA ALA A 47 14.15 -13.37 -0.86
C ALA A 47 13.11 -14.03 0.06
N GLN A 48 13.24 -15.35 0.29
CA GLN A 48 12.35 -16.09 1.19
C GLN A 48 12.41 -15.56 2.62
N GLN A 49 13.62 -15.35 3.15
CA GLN A 49 13.81 -14.78 4.49
C GLN A 49 13.23 -13.37 4.61
N VAL A 50 13.39 -12.52 3.58
CA VAL A 50 12.81 -11.17 3.58
C VAL A 50 11.28 -11.23 3.62
N VAL A 51 10.65 -12.11 2.84
CA VAL A 51 9.19 -12.30 2.88
C VAL A 51 8.73 -12.80 4.24
N GLU A 52 9.43 -13.78 4.84
CA GLU A 52 9.12 -14.32 6.17
C GLU A 52 9.12 -13.23 7.25
N VAL A 53 10.02 -12.25 7.16
CA VAL A 53 10.10 -11.12 8.08
C VAL A 53 8.99 -10.10 7.85
N MET A 54 8.62 -9.86 6.59
CA MET A 54 7.62 -8.83 6.26
C MET A 54 6.18 -9.30 6.41
N LEU A 55 5.93 -10.60 6.23
CA LEU A 55 4.57 -11.16 6.25
C LEU A 55 3.84 -10.93 7.60
N PRO A 56 4.47 -11.08 8.78
CA PRO A 56 3.86 -10.69 10.05
C PRO A 56 3.44 -9.21 10.08
N VAL A 57 4.31 -8.29 9.62
CA VAL A 57 4.00 -6.85 9.58
C VAL A 57 2.83 -6.56 8.63
N ALA A 58 2.78 -7.26 7.49
CA ALA A 58 1.66 -7.15 6.55
C ALA A 58 0.35 -7.68 7.15
N ARG A 59 0.39 -8.78 7.90
CA ARG A 59 -0.77 -9.33 8.62
C ARG A 59 -1.28 -8.40 9.70
N ASP A 60 -0.39 -7.77 10.48
CA ASP A 60 -0.80 -6.79 11.48
C ASP A 60 -1.49 -5.59 10.83
N LEU A 61 -0.96 -5.09 9.71
CA LEU A 61 -1.59 -4.02 8.92
C LEU A 61 -2.97 -4.45 8.38
N LEU A 62 -3.06 -5.66 7.82
CA LEU A 62 -4.31 -6.23 7.32
C LEU A 62 -5.38 -6.30 8.41
N LEU A 63 -5.03 -6.75 9.62
CA LEU A 63 -5.95 -6.83 10.75
C LEU A 63 -6.45 -5.44 11.20
N GLU A 64 -5.60 -4.41 11.13
CA GLU A 64 -6.03 -3.04 11.39
C GLU A 64 -6.98 -2.51 10.30
N VAL A 65 -6.72 -2.85 9.03
CA VAL A 65 -7.62 -2.49 7.92
C VAL A 65 -8.95 -3.23 8.04
N GLN A 66 -8.95 -4.53 8.32
CA GLN A 66 -10.15 -5.32 8.53
C GLN A 66 -11.00 -4.76 9.67
N ARG A 67 -10.41 -4.45 10.83
CA ARG A 67 -11.12 -3.78 11.94
C ARG A 67 -11.73 -2.44 11.54
N SER A 68 -11.08 -1.70 10.65
CA SER A 68 -11.60 -0.43 10.13
C SER A 68 -12.82 -0.65 9.22
N ILE A 69 -12.78 -1.69 8.39
CA ILE A 69 -13.88 -2.10 7.51
C ILE A 69 -15.06 -2.59 8.36
N ASP A 70 -14.83 -3.51 9.30
CA ASP A 70 -15.86 -4.06 10.18
C ASP A 70 -16.57 -2.95 10.97
N PHE A 71 -15.79 -2.01 11.53
CA PHE A 71 -16.36 -0.85 12.20
C PHE A 71 -17.22 -0.02 11.25
N TYR A 72 -16.74 0.30 10.03
CA TYR A 72 -17.54 1.04 9.05
C TYR A 72 -18.87 0.36 8.70
N LEU A 73 -18.86 -0.96 8.51
CA LEU A 73 -20.04 -1.77 8.18
C LEU A 73 -21.02 -1.87 9.36
N SER A 74 -20.53 -1.95 10.60
CA SER A 74 -21.38 -2.01 11.80
C SER A 74 -22.24 -0.75 12.03
N GLN A 75 -21.93 0.36 11.38
CA GLN A 75 -22.65 1.63 11.54
C GLN A 75 -23.94 1.72 10.70
N GLY A 76 -24.24 0.73 9.86
CA GLY A 76 -25.46 0.72 9.05
C GLY A 76 -25.57 -0.51 8.16
N SER A 77 -26.75 -1.11 8.11
CA SER A 77 -27.01 -2.36 7.38
C SER A 77 -26.95 -2.23 5.86
N ASP A 78 -26.98 -1.00 5.34
CA ASP A 78 -26.92 -0.65 3.91
C ASP A 78 -25.50 -0.31 3.44
N ARG A 79 -24.50 -0.34 4.33
CA ARG A 79 -23.12 -0.01 3.99
C ARG A 79 -22.41 -1.20 3.37
N THR A 80 -21.67 -0.95 2.30
CA THR A 80 -20.83 -1.95 1.63
C THR A 80 -19.48 -1.35 1.25
N VAL A 81 -18.43 -2.17 1.21
CA VAL A 81 -17.12 -1.79 0.68
C VAL A 81 -16.87 -2.57 -0.61
N ASN A 82 -16.92 -1.90 -1.75
CA ASN A 82 -16.80 -2.56 -3.06
C ASN A 82 -15.36 -2.63 -3.55
N LYS A 83 -14.50 -1.69 -3.12
CA LYS A 83 -13.16 -1.53 -3.64
C LYS A 83 -12.23 -0.90 -2.61
N ILE A 84 -10.96 -1.30 -2.64
CA ILE A 84 -9.87 -0.72 -1.85
C ILE A 84 -8.86 -0.11 -2.82
N PHE A 85 -8.50 1.14 -2.57
CA PHE A 85 -7.48 1.86 -3.32
C PHE A 85 -6.24 2.03 -2.44
N LEU A 86 -5.11 1.54 -2.90
CA LEU A 86 -3.82 1.70 -2.23
C LEU A 86 -3.07 2.90 -2.79
N CYS A 87 -2.56 3.74 -1.90
CA CYS A 87 -1.75 4.92 -2.24
C CYS A 87 -0.62 5.13 -1.22
N GLY A 88 0.28 6.07 -1.53
CA GLY A 88 1.51 6.31 -0.77
C GLY A 88 2.65 5.36 -1.15
N GLY A 89 3.86 5.65 -0.69
CA GLY A 89 5.05 4.91 -1.15
C GLY A 89 5.04 3.42 -0.81
N SER A 90 4.40 3.02 0.30
CA SER A 90 4.27 1.61 0.68
C SER A 90 3.25 0.84 -0.17
N ALA A 91 2.37 1.52 -0.92
CA ALA A 91 1.50 0.86 -1.87
C ALA A 91 2.29 0.17 -3.00
N ASN A 92 3.51 0.64 -3.30
CA ASN A 92 4.39 0.03 -4.30
C ASN A 92 5.09 -1.25 -3.79
N LEU A 93 4.83 -1.70 -2.56
CA LEU A 93 5.39 -2.93 -2.04
C LEU A 93 4.85 -4.11 -2.88
N LYS A 94 5.75 -4.85 -3.53
CA LYS A 94 5.36 -5.90 -4.48
C LYS A 94 4.45 -6.91 -3.80
N GLY A 95 3.25 -7.07 -4.35
CA GLY A 95 2.26 -8.02 -3.88
C GLY A 95 1.38 -7.61 -2.71
N LEU A 96 1.49 -6.36 -2.24
CA LEU A 96 0.62 -5.83 -1.20
C LEU A 96 -0.85 -5.80 -1.65
N ASP A 97 -1.11 -5.31 -2.86
CA ASP A 97 -2.43 -5.33 -3.48
C ASP A 97 -3.02 -6.74 -3.58
N GLN A 98 -2.23 -7.70 -4.08
CA GLN A 98 -2.65 -9.10 -4.22
C GLN A 98 -2.92 -9.76 -2.87
N PHE A 99 -2.08 -9.48 -1.88
CA PHE A 99 -2.27 -9.94 -0.50
C PHE A 99 -3.58 -9.40 0.07
N PHE A 100 -3.83 -8.09 0.00
CA PHE A 100 -5.09 -7.50 0.48
C PHE A 100 -6.31 -8.04 -0.27
N ASN A 101 -6.22 -8.20 -1.59
CA ASN A 101 -7.29 -8.74 -2.42
C ASN A 101 -7.67 -10.16 -1.97
N ARG A 102 -6.67 -11.03 -1.78
CA ARG A 102 -6.87 -12.41 -1.33
C ARG A 102 -7.43 -12.49 0.08
N GLU A 103 -6.82 -11.77 1.03
CA GLU A 103 -7.15 -11.92 2.44
C GLU A 103 -8.46 -11.22 2.84
N LEU A 104 -8.80 -10.09 2.20
CA LEU A 104 -10.05 -9.36 2.48
C LEU A 104 -11.20 -9.77 1.56
N ASN A 105 -10.92 -10.47 0.47
CA ASN A 105 -11.89 -10.78 -0.59
C ASN A 105 -12.62 -9.51 -1.10
N ILE A 106 -11.89 -8.41 -1.21
CA ILE A 106 -12.36 -7.13 -1.74
C ILE A 106 -11.37 -6.69 -2.83
N HIS A 107 -11.90 -6.28 -3.98
CA HIS A 107 -11.07 -5.84 -5.09
C HIS A 107 -10.16 -4.68 -4.65
N THR A 108 -8.86 -4.94 -4.62
CA THR A 108 -7.83 -4.01 -4.18
C THR A 108 -6.93 -3.67 -5.36
N GLU A 109 -6.67 -2.39 -5.59
CA GLU A 109 -5.77 -1.92 -6.65
C GLU A 109 -4.95 -0.70 -6.24
N ILE A 110 -3.86 -0.47 -6.97
CA ILE A 110 -3.05 0.74 -6.85
C ILE A 110 -3.80 1.93 -7.46
N PHE A 111 -3.95 3.00 -6.70
CA PHE A 111 -4.63 4.20 -7.17
C PHE A 111 -3.76 5.02 -8.12
N ASN A 112 -4.31 5.34 -9.30
CA ASN A 112 -3.71 6.27 -10.25
C ASN A 112 -4.39 7.65 -10.15
N PRO A 113 -3.75 8.66 -9.51
CA PRO A 113 -4.36 9.98 -9.37
C PRO A 113 -4.43 10.75 -10.70
N LEU A 114 -3.56 10.44 -11.67
CA LEU A 114 -3.54 11.12 -12.97
C LEU A 114 -4.73 10.72 -13.84
N GLY A 115 -5.32 9.54 -13.61
CA GLY A 115 -6.53 9.10 -14.31
C GLY A 115 -7.76 9.98 -14.06
N LEU A 116 -7.71 10.87 -13.06
CA LEU A 116 -8.78 11.83 -12.75
C LEU A 116 -8.59 13.20 -13.41
N LEU A 117 -7.45 13.44 -14.05
CA LEU A 117 -7.09 14.75 -14.61
C LEU A 117 -7.32 14.78 -16.12
N GLU A 118 -7.94 15.86 -16.60
CA GLU A 118 -8.04 16.12 -18.03
C GLU A 118 -6.64 16.38 -18.61
N ASN A 119 -6.29 15.71 -19.71
CA ASN A 119 -5.01 15.81 -20.41
C ASN A 119 -3.77 15.34 -19.62
N ALA A 120 -3.94 14.50 -18.58
CA ALA A 120 -2.78 13.88 -17.96
C ALA A 120 -2.07 12.90 -18.91
N PRO A 121 -0.73 12.79 -18.83
CA PRO A 121 -0.01 11.73 -19.54
C PRO A 121 -0.46 10.37 -18.99
N LEU A 122 -1.21 9.64 -19.80
CA LEU A 122 -1.71 8.30 -19.45
C LEU A 122 -0.63 7.22 -19.57
N ASP A 123 0.40 7.49 -20.38
CA ASP A 123 1.49 6.55 -20.66
C ASP A 123 2.80 7.05 -20.02
N LEU A 124 2.94 6.78 -18.71
CA LEU A 124 4.19 7.02 -18.00
C LEU A 124 5.14 5.84 -18.22
N PRO A 125 6.45 6.09 -18.42
CA PRO A 125 7.46 5.03 -18.38
C PRO A 125 7.34 4.18 -17.11
N GLU A 126 7.60 2.87 -17.20
CA GLU A 126 7.50 1.94 -16.05
C GLU A 126 8.27 2.43 -14.82
N GLU A 127 9.44 3.03 -15.03
CA GLU A 127 10.28 3.61 -13.97
C GLU A 127 9.61 4.76 -13.21
N GLN A 128 8.66 5.45 -13.84
CA GLN A 128 7.92 6.59 -13.29
C GLN A 128 6.57 6.19 -12.68
N LYS A 129 6.02 5.02 -13.01
CA LYS A 129 4.75 4.56 -12.44
C LYS A 129 4.73 4.52 -10.90
N PRO A 130 5.81 4.15 -10.19
CA PRO A 130 5.86 4.24 -8.74
C PRO A 130 5.63 5.66 -8.18
N LEU A 131 5.83 6.72 -8.97
CA LEU A 131 5.57 8.10 -8.54
C LEU A 131 4.07 8.37 -8.38
N LEU A 132 3.20 7.66 -9.13
CA LEU A 132 1.76 7.86 -9.09
C LEU A 132 1.20 7.74 -7.67
N THR A 133 1.64 6.73 -6.92
CA THR A 133 1.18 6.49 -5.55
C THR A 133 1.66 7.56 -4.57
N HIS A 134 2.79 8.21 -4.85
CA HIS A 134 3.31 9.32 -4.04
C HIS A 134 2.59 10.64 -4.30
N MET A 135 2.05 10.81 -5.51
CA MET A 135 1.47 12.08 -5.96
C MET A 135 0.02 12.28 -5.53
N VAL A 136 -0.65 11.27 -4.95
CA VAL A 136 -2.10 11.33 -4.67
C VAL A 136 -2.49 12.57 -3.84
N VAL A 137 -1.75 12.87 -2.77
CA VAL A 137 -2.01 14.05 -1.94
C VAL A 137 -1.73 15.34 -2.71
N ALA A 138 -0.60 15.40 -3.42
CA ALA A 138 -0.22 16.58 -4.20
C ALA A 138 -1.21 16.87 -5.33
N ALA A 139 -1.68 15.83 -6.03
CA ALA A 139 -2.69 15.91 -7.06
C ALA A 139 -4.02 16.42 -6.49
N GLY A 140 -4.46 15.85 -5.34
CA GLY A 140 -5.66 16.32 -4.65
C GLY A 140 -5.57 17.80 -4.25
N LEU A 141 -4.42 18.24 -3.73
CA LEU A 141 -4.17 19.65 -3.42
C LEU A 141 -4.21 20.54 -4.67
N ALA A 142 -3.60 20.10 -5.77
CA ALA A 142 -3.57 20.84 -7.03
C ALA A 142 -4.96 20.98 -7.68
N THR A 143 -5.86 20.02 -7.45
CA THR A 143 -7.23 20.08 -7.98
C THR A 143 -8.18 20.97 -7.17
N ARG A 144 -7.75 21.50 -6.03
CA ARG A 144 -8.59 22.36 -5.18
C ARG A 144 -8.99 23.63 -5.92
N ARG A 145 -10.26 24.02 -5.78
CA ARG A 145 -10.84 25.24 -6.35
C ARG A 145 -11.35 26.16 -5.25
N GLU A 146 -11.46 27.44 -5.58
CA GLU A 146 -12.15 28.39 -4.72
C GLU A 146 -13.60 27.94 -4.53
N GLY A 147 -14.04 27.81 -3.27
CA GLY A 147 -15.38 27.29 -2.93
C GLY A 147 -15.44 25.83 -2.47
N ASP A 148 -14.34 25.05 -2.50
CA ASP A 148 -14.30 23.65 -2.02
C ASP A 148 -14.43 23.48 -0.50
N THR A 149 -14.65 24.55 0.26
CA THR A 149 -14.94 24.46 1.70
C THR A 149 -16.34 23.91 1.89
N ALA A 150 -16.46 22.84 2.70
CA ALA A 150 -17.72 22.18 3.02
C ALA A 150 -18.84 23.19 3.34
N ALA A 151 -19.95 23.09 2.61
CA ALA A 151 -21.25 23.56 3.08
C ALA A 151 -21.75 22.67 4.21
#